data_AF-A0A0S7ZYH1-F1
#
_entry.id   AF-A0A0S7ZYH1-F1
#
_cell.length_a   1.000
_cell.length_b   1.000
_cell.length_c   1.000
_cell.angle_alpha   90.00
_cell.angle_beta   90.00
_cell.angle_gamma   90.00
#
_symmetry.space_group_name_H-M   'P 1'
#
loop_
_entity.id
_entity.type
_entity.pdbx_description
1 polymer ?
#
loop_
_entity_poly.entity_id
_entity_poly.type
_entity_poly.pdbx_seq_one_letter_code
_entity_poly.pdbx_strand_id
1 'polypeptide(L)'
;MLAIGIGIGIGIGSSLWHFMPNQFTVLADVIPILLFINICLPSFFHRVFGFKAQGLILIFSLFLLFIFIVSLTFPANLLNGSIFYGPGWLLLIIIGLYLYFTNHALHGRMLVAGGVFTAALLFRTVDRDLCQWIPIGTHFIWHLLNAWLLYLVTSALLRQEAKRHLLKT
;
A
#
# COMPACT_ATOMS: atom_id res chain seq x y z
N MET A 1 -11.11 -7.79 10.79
CA MET A 1 -10.74 -9.20 10.54
C MET A 1 -10.37 -9.47 9.09
N LEU A 2 -11.19 -9.07 8.11
CA LEU A 2 -10.90 -9.29 6.68
C LEU A 2 -9.53 -8.76 6.20
N ALA A 3 -9.19 -7.50 6.49
CA ALA A 3 -7.91 -6.91 6.09
C ALA A 3 -6.68 -7.64 6.66
N ILE A 4 -6.80 -8.22 7.86
CA ILE A 4 -5.74 -9.02 8.50
C ILE A 4 -5.56 -10.33 7.73
N GLY A 5 -6.66 -11.03 7.43
CA GLY A 5 -6.63 -12.27 6.64
C GLY A 5 -6.02 -12.06 5.26
N ILE A 6 -6.38 -10.95 4.59
CA ILE A 6 -5.78 -10.58 3.30
C ILE A 6 -4.29 -10.28 3.47
N GLY A 7 -3.88 -9.56 4.52
CA GLY A 7 -2.47 -9.29 4.82
C GLY A 7 -1.64 -10.57 5.03
N ILE A 8 -2.20 -11.57 5.70
CA ILE A 8 -1.58 -12.91 5.83
C ILE A 8 -1.47 -13.56 4.44
N GLY A 9 -2.53 -13.47 3.63
CA GLY A 9 -2.53 -13.96 2.24
C GLY A 9 -1.43 -13.33 1.39
N ILE A 10 -1.18 -12.03 1.52
CA ILE A 10 -0.06 -11.33 0.86
C ILE A 10 1.28 -11.97 1.26
N GLY A 11 1.51 -12.19 2.56
CA GLY A 11 2.76 -12.79 3.05
C GLY A 11 2.98 -14.21 2.50
N ILE A 12 1.94 -15.04 2.49
CA ILE A 12 2.00 -16.40 1.95
C ILE A 12 2.25 -16.37 0.44
N GLY A 13 1.48 -15.57 -0.31
CA GLY A 13 1.60 -15.43 -1.75
C GLY A 13 2.99 -14.96 -2.18
N SER A 14 3.50 -13.91 -1.52
CA SER A 14 4.83 -13.37 -1.76
C SER A 14 5.93 -14.40 -1.50
N SER A 15 5.81 -15.15 -0.38
CA SER A 15 6.75 -16.23 -0.06
C SER A 15 6.74 -17.34 -1.12
N LEU A 16 5.56 -17.75 -1.59
CA LEU A 16 5.41 -18.77 -2.63
C LEU A 16 6.02 -18.32 -3.96
N TRP A 17 5.81 -17.06 -4.36
CA TRP A 17 6.37 -16.52 -5.60
C TRP A 17 7.90 -16.52 -5.57
N HIS A 18 8.50 -16.08 -4.45
CA HIS A 18 9.95 -16.02 -4.32
C HIS A 18 10.61 -17.39 -4.11
N PHE A 19 9.90 -18.38 -3.57
CA PHE A 19 10.42 -19.73 -3.39
C PHE A 19 10.22 -20.62 -4.64
N MET A 20 9.07 -20.49 -5.32
CA MET A 20 8.68 -21.32 -6.47
C MET A 20 8.02 -20.46 -7.56
N PRO A 21 8.80 -19.69 -8.34
CA PRO A 21 8.25 -18.74 -9.30
C PRO A 21 7.55 -19.45 -10.47
N ASN A 22 6.23 -19.25 -10.58
CA ASN A 22 5.41 -19.66 -11.71
C ASN A 22 4.14 -18.77 -11.81
N GLN A 23 3.31 -19.00 -12.83
CA GLN A 23 2.11 -18.19 -13.08
C GLN A 23 1.10 -18.23 -11.93
N PHE A 24 0.99 -19.33 -11.20
CA PHE A 24 0.08 -19.43 -10.06
C PHE A 24 0.62 -18.71 -8.83
N THR A 25 1.93 -18.80 -8.56
CA THR A 25 2.51 -18.16 -7.38
C THR A 25 2.61 -16.65 -7.53
N VAL A 26 2.82 -16.11 -8.75
CA VAL A 26 2.70 -14.66 -8.98
C VAL A 26 1.27 -14.17 -8.79
N LEU A 27 0.26 -14.94 -9.20
CA LEU A 27 -1.14 -14.59 -8.95
C LEU A 27 -1.47 -14.65 -7.45
N ALA A 28 -0.94 -15.64 -6.74
CA ALA A 28 -1.08 -15.76 -5.30
C ALA A 28 -0.45 -14.59 -4.54
N ASP A 29 0.60 -13.95 -5.07
CA ASP A 29 1.20 -12.72 -4.53
C ASP A 29 0.35 -11.48 -4.86
N VAL A 30 0.02 -11.29 -6.15
CA VAL A 30 -0.61 -10.06 -6.64
C VAL A 30 -2.09 -9.94 -6.29
N ILE A 31 -2.87 -11.03 -6.34
CA ILE A 31 -4.32 -10.97 -6.08
C ILE A 31 -4.62 -10.48 -4.65
N PRO A 32 -4.00 -11.01 -3.58
CA PRO A 32 -4.20 -10.48 -2.23
C PRO A 32 -3.81 -9.01 -2.09
N ILE A 33 -2.75 -8.55 -2.76
CA ILE A 33 -2.35 -7.13 -2.76
C ILE A 33 -3.47 -6.28 -3.37
N LEU A 34 -3.99 -6.68 -4.53
CA LEU A 34 -5.09 -5.99 -5.19
C LEU A 34 -6.34 -5.96 -4.30
N LEU A 35 -6.71 -7.08 -3.70
CA LEU A 35 -7.84 -7.14 -2.75
C LEU A 35 -7.62 -6.19 -1.56
N PHE A 36 -6.41 -6.16 -1.00
CA PHE A 36 -6.09 -5.29 0.12
C PHE A 36 -6.29 -3.83 -0.24
N ILE A 37 -5.77 -3.38 -1.39
CA ILE A 37 -5.91 -2.00 -1.87
C ILE A 37 -7.39 -1.67 -2.12
N ASN A 38 -8.10 -2.54 -2.85
CA ASN A 38 -9.50 -2.33 -3.24
C ASN A 38 -10.46 -2.32 -2.04
N ILE A 39 -10.10 -2.96 -0.93
CA ILE A 39 -10.91 -2.96 0.30
C ILE A 39 -10.48 -1.85 1.24
N CYS A 40 -9.19 -1.73 1.53
CA CYS A 40 -8.68 -0.82 2.54
C CYS A 40 -8.75 0.63 2.09
N LEU A 41 -8.52 0.94 0.81
CA LEU A 41 -8.53 2.32 0.33
C LEU A 41 -9.92 2.95 0.40
N PRO A 42 -10.99 2.37 -0.19
CA PRO A 42 -12.34 2.91 -0.04
C PRO A 42 -12.81 2.89 1.42
N SER A 43 -12.45 1.84 2.18
CA SER A 43 -12.73 1.78 3.62
C SER A 43 -12.09 2.95 4.36
N PHE A 44 -10.86 3.32 4.02
CA PHE A 44 -10.17 4.47 4.62
C PHE A 44 -10.89 5.77 4.31
N PHE A 45 -11.24 6.02 3.04
CA PHE A 45 -11.96 7.24 2.67
C PHE A 45 -13.34 7.35 3.33
N HIS A 46 -14.09 6.25 3.36
CA HIS A 46 -15.37 6.21 4.06
C HIS A 46 -15.19 6.41 5.57
N ARG A 47 -14.16 5.81 6.16
CA ARG A 47 -13.99 5.78 7.60
C ARG A 47 -13.35 7.06 8.16
N VAL A 48 -12.37 7.61 7.48
CA VAL A 48 -11.61 8.76 7.98
C VAL A 48 -12.22 10.06 7.49
N PHE A 49 -12.63 10.13 6.22
CA PHE A 49 -13.16 11.36 5.61
C PHE A 49 -14.69 11.38 5.48
N GLY A 50 -15.39 10.28 5.80
CA GLY A 50 -16.86 10.24 5.76
C GLY A 50 -17.44 10.22 4.34
N PHE A 51 -16.64 9.86 3.33
CA PHE A 51 -17.11 9.84 1.95
C PHE A 51 -18.28 8.87 1.76
N LYS A 52 -19.32 9.34 1.05
CA LYS A 52 -20.45 8.52 0.57
C LYS A 52 -20.09 7.84 -0.76
N ALA A 53 -20.96 6.97 -1.25
CA ALA A 53 -20.74 6.18 -2.47
C ALA A 53 -20.23 7.01 -3.66
N GLN A 54 -20.85 8.17 -3.94
CA GLN A 54 -20.44 9.04 -5.04
C GLN A 54 -18.99 9.56 -4.88
N GLY A 55 -18.61 9.98 -3.67
CA GLY A 55 -17.24 10.42 -3.37
C GLY A 55 -16.23 9.28 -3.47
N LEU A 56 -16.61 8.07 -3.04
CA LEU A 56 -15.78 6.87 -3.20
C LEU A 56 -15.58 6.52 -4.67
N ILE A 57 -16.64 6.56 -5.49
CA ILE A 57 -16.57 6.31 -6.93
C ILE A 57 -15.66 7.33 -7.61
N LEU A 58 -15.79 8.61 -7.25
CA LEU A 58 -14.96 9.66 -7.83
C LEU A 58 -13.48 9.47 -7.48
N ILE A 59 -13.15 9.36 -6.19
CA ILE A 59 -11.74 9.26 -5.77
C ILE A 59 -11.09 7.97 -6.29
N PHE A 60 -11.84 6.87 -6.34
CA PHE A 60 -11.34 5.60 -6.83
C PHE A 60 -11.15 5.63 -8.35
N SER A 61 -12.08 6.23 -9.09
CA SER A 61 -11.93 6.45 -10.54
C SER A 61 -10.70 7.31 -10.87
N LEU A 62 -10.48 8.39 -10.11
CA LEU A 62 -9.30 9.24 -10.28
C LEU A 62 -8.00 8.48 -9.97
N PHE A 63 -8.01 7.64 -8.93
CA PHE A 63 -6.87 6.80 -8.58
C PHE A 63 -6.55 5.78 -9.67
N LEU A 64 -7.56 5.09 -10.20
CA LEU A 64 -7.39 4.14 -11.30
C LEU A 64 -6.94 4.83 -12.59
N LEU A 65 -7.50 6.00 -12.90
CA LEU A 65 -7.06 6.81 -14.03
C LEU A 65 -5.59 7.20 -13.89
N PHE A 66 -5.14 7.57 -12.68
CA PHE A 66 -3.75 7.90 -12.45
C PHE A 66 -2.83 6.69 -12.63
N ILE A 67 -3.19 5.51 -12.11
CA ILE A 67 -2.47 4.26 -12.38
C ILE A 67 -2.39 3.99 -13.89
N PHE A 68 -3.51 4.15 -14.59
CA PHE A 68 -3.58 3.93 -16.03
C PHE A 68 -2.66 4.89 -16.80
N ILE A 69 -2.69 6.18 -16.48
CA ILE A 69 -1.81 7.19 -17.10
C ILE A 69 -0.34 6.84 -16.86
N VAL A 70 0.05 6.51 -15.61
CA VAL A 70 1.42 6.09 -15.28
C VAL A 70 1.82 4.86 -16.11
N SER A 71 0.90 3.91 -16.27
CA SER A 71 1.15 2.68 -17.01
C SER A 71 1.31 2.86 -18.52
N LEU A 72 0.67 3.89 -19.09
CA LEU A 72 0.87 4.26 -20.50
C LEU A 72 2.11 5.13 -20.73
N THR A 73 2.52 5.90 -19.71
CA THR A 73 3.55 6.93 -19.85
C THR A 73 4.96 6.37 -19.62
N PHE A 74 5.11 5.42 -18.70
CA PHE A 74 6.43 4.97 -18.25
C PHE A 74 6.69 3.50 -18.59
N PRO A 75 7.95 3.13 -18.91
CA PRO A 75 8.28 1.75 -19.23
C PRO A 75 8.25 0.88 -17.96
N ALA A 76 7.89 -0.40 -18.14
CA ALA A 76 7.60 -1.28 -17.01
C ALA A 76 8.80 -1.57 -16.09
N ASN A 77 10.02 -1.41 -16.60
CA ASN A 77 11.26 -1.61 -15.85
C ASN A 77 11.78 -0.32 -15.19
N LEU A 78 11.13 0.84 -15.38
CA LEU A 78 11.57 2.09 -14.77
C LEU A 78 11.61 1.97 -13.24
N LEU A 79 12.73 2.38 -12.64
CA LEU A 79 12.98 2.26 -11.19
C LEU A 79 12.77 0.84 -10.66
N ASN A 80 13.20 -0.18 -11.42
CA ASN A 80 13.00 -1.59 -11.09
C ASN A 80 11.51 -1.96 -10.88
N GLY A 81 10.64 -1.36 -11.69
CA GLY A 81 9.18 -1.50 -11.62
C GLY A 81 8.53 -0.75 -10.45
N SER A 82 9.29 0.02 -9.66
CA SER A 82 8.77 0.81 -8.54
C SER A 82 7.83 1.93 -9.00
N ILE A 83 7.92 2.35 -10.27
CA ILE A 83 7.09 3.41 -10.85
C ILE A 83 5.58 3.14 -10.70
N PHE A 84 5.15 1.88 -10.79
CA PHE A 84 3.74 1.50 -10.69
C PHE A 84 3.16 1.61 -9.27
N TYR A 85 4.01 1.71 -8.26
CA TYR A 85 3.60 2.01 -6.89
C TYR A 85 3.51 3.52 -6.62
N GLY A 86 4.02 4.35 -7.55
CA GLY A 86 4.05 5.81 -7.46
C GLY A 86 2.68 6.43 -7.15
N PRO A 87 1.59 6.05 -7.84
CA PRO A 87 0.25 6.54 -7.51
C PRO A 87 -0.18 6.26 -6.07
N GLY A 88 0.03 5.03 -5.59
CA GLY A 88 -0.32 4.64 -4.21
C GLY A 88 0.55 5.35 -3.18
N TRP A 89 1.85 5.50 -3.47
CA TRP A 89 2.80 6.22 -2.63
C TRP A 89 2.43 7.69 -2.51
N LEU A 90 2.18 8.37 -3.64
CA LEU A 90 1.80 9.78 -3.65
C LEU A 90 0.49 9.99 -2.89
N LEU A 91 -0.50 9.12 -3.09
CA LEU A 91 -1.77 9.19 -2.37
C LEU A 91 -1.57 9.07 -0.85
N LEU A 92 -0.71 8.15 -0.41
CA LEU A 92 -0.42 7.97 1.01
C LEU A 92 0.27 9.19 1.63
N ILE A 93 1.22 9.81 0.90
CA ILE A 93 1.88 11.05 1.33
C ILE A 93 0.86 12.20 1.42
N ILE A 94 0.02 12.38 0.38
CA ILE A 94 -1.03 13.40 0.37
C ILE A 94 -1.98 13.21 1.56
N ILE A 95 -2.43 11.98 1.82
CA ILE A 95 -3.28 11.66 2.97
C ILE A 95 -2.57 12.01 4.28
N GLY A 96 -1.31 11.61 4.44
CA GLY A 96 -0.53 11.88 5.65
C GLY A 96 -0.39 13.38 5.93
N LEU A 97 -0.04 14.15 4.91
CA LEU A 97 0.08 15.61 4.99
C LEU A 97 -1.27 16.29 5.24
N TYR A 98 -2.33 15.88 4.53
CA TYR A 98 -3.66 16.41 4.75
C TYR A 98 -4.13 16.21 6.20
N LEU A 99 -3.94 15.00 6.74
CA LEU A 99 -4.29 14.70 8.12
C LEU A 99 -3.46 15.51 9.13
N TYR A 100 -2.20 15.79 8.80
CA TYR A 100 -1.33 16.65 9.61
C TYR A 100 -1.87 18.09 9.66
N PHE A 101 -2.15 18.68 8.49
CA PHE A 101 -2.66 20.06 8.43
C PHE A 101 -4.08 20.22 9.00
N THR A 102 -4.87 19.14 9.02
CA THR A 102 -6.20 19.14 9.64
C THR A 102 -6.19 18.69 11.11
N ASN A 103 -5.00 18.47 11.70
CA ASN A 103 -4.81 18.02 13.08
C ASN A 103 -5.60 16.73 13.42
N HIS A 104 -5.76 15.84 12.44
CA HIS A 104 -6.50 14.60 12.62
C HIS A 104 -5.62 13.57 13.33
N ALA A 105 -6.11 12.91 14.38
CA ALA A 105 -5.36 11.99 15.25
C ALA A 105 -4.59 10.82 14.55
N LEU A 106 -4.83 10.59 13.26
CA LEU A 106 -4.11 9.59 12.45
C LEU A 106 -2.88 10.16 11.72
N HIS A 107 -2.62 11.47 11.78
CA HIS A 107 -1.58 12.14 11.00
C HIS A 107 -0.21 11.48 11.15
N GLY A 108 0.26 11.30 12.40
CA GLY A 108 1.60 10.75 12.67
C GLY A 108 1.74 9.35 12.11
N ARG A 109 0.69 8.52 12.21
CA ARG A 109 0.69 7.17 11.69
C ARG A 109 0.73 7.12 10.16
N MET A 110 -0.03 7.98 9.49
CA MET A 110 -0.07 8.02 8.02
C MET A 110 1.22 8.63 7.44
N LEU A 111 1.82 9.61 8.13
CA LEU A 111 3.16 10.12 7.77
C LEU A 111 4.23 9.05 7.93
N VAL A 112 4.23 8.28 9.02
CA VAL A 112 5.15 7.14 9.19
C VAL A 112 4.90 6.09 8.11
N ALA A 113 3.64 5.79 7.78
CA ALA A 113 3.32 4.86 6.68
C ALA A 113 3.90 5.36 5.33
N GLY A 114 3.76 6.64 5.02
CA GLY A 114 4.36 7.26 3.84
C GLY A 114 5.89 7.19 3.83
N GLY A 115 6.53 7.47 4.97
CA GLY A 115 7.99 7.35 5.12
C GLY A 115 8.48 5.91 4.97
N VAL A 116 7.82 4.95 5.60
CA VAL A 116 8.10 3.51 5.46
C VAL A 116 7.95 3.07 4.02
N PHE A 117 6.90 3.52 3.32
CA PHE A 117 6.71 3.15 1.92
C PHE A 117 7.74 3.78 0.99
N THR A 118 8.17 5.01 1.29
CA THR A 118 9.27 5.67 0.59
C THR A 118 10.57 4.88 0.74
N ALA A 119 10.91 4.48 1.98
CA ALA A 119 12.08 3.66 2.25
C ALA A 119 11.98 2.29 1.55
N ALA A 120 10.80 1.68 1.54
CA ALA A 120 10.57 0.44 0.81
C ALA A 120 10.90 0.65 -0.68
N LEU A 121 10.30 1.64 -1.34
CA LEU A 121 10.49 1.90 -2.77
C LEU A 121 11.95 2.17 -3.11
N LEU A 122 12.69 2.84 -2.22
CA LEU A 122 14.12 3.02 -2.37
C LEU A 122 14.85 1.67 -2.43
N PHE A 123 14.64 0.78 -1.44
CA PHE A 123 15.27 -0.54 -1.43
C PHE A 123 14.85 -1.43 -2.58
N ARG A 124 13.64 -1.29 -3.12
CA ARG A 124 13.23 -1.98 -4.34
C ARG A 124 13.94 -1.43 -5.58
N THR A 125 14.07 -0.12 -5.66
CA THR A 125 14.66 0.58 -6.82
C THR A 125 16.14 0.26 -6.97
N VAL A 126 16.90 0.32 -5.88
CA VAL A 126 18.36 0.11 -5.90
C VAL A 126 18.77 -1.37 -5.87
N ASP A 127 17.81 -2.28 -5.69
CA ASP A 127 18.03 -3.72 -5.52
C ASP A 127 18.96 -4.31 -6.58
N ARG A 128 18.61 -4.12 -7.85
CA ARG A 128 19.38 -4.64 -8.98
C ARG A 128 20.77 -4.03 -9.07
N ASP A 129 20.91 -2.75 -8.75
CA ASP A 129 22.19 -2.03 -8.82
C ASP A 129 23.15 -2.49 -7.72
N LEU A 130 22.60 -2.86 -6.55
CA LEU A 130 23.36 -3.33 -5.40
C LEU A 130 23.72 -4.83 -5.43
N CYS A 131 23.05 -5.63 -6.28
CA CYS A 131 23.28 -7.09 -6.36
C CYS A 131 24.74 -7.49 -6.62
N GLN A 132 25.54 -6.63 -7.26
CA GLN A 132 26.95 -6.90 -7.51
C GLN A 132 27.82 -6.89 -6.22
N TRP A 133 27.37 -6.18 -5.17
CA TRP A 133 28.06 -6.11 -3.87
C TRP A 133 27.33 -6.91 -2.79
N ILE A 134 26.01 -7.03 -2.89
CA ILE A 134 25.15 -7.73 -1.93
C ILE A 134 24.38 -8.80 -2.71
N PRO A 135 24.88 -10.05 -2.79
CA PRO A 135 24.29 -11.09 -3.64
C PRO A 135 22.84 -11.46 -3.29
N ILE A 136 22.42 -11.26 -2.03
CA ILE A 136 21.03 -11.46 -1.60
C ILE A 136 20.11 -10.29 -2.01
N GLY A 137 20.68 -9.17 -2.48
CA GLY A 137 19.95 -7.95 -2.83
C GLY A 137 19.39 -7.20 -1.61
N THR A 138 18.51 -6.25 -1.89
CA THR A 138 17.73 -5.48 -0.90
C THR A 138 16.22 -5.73 -1.02
N HIS A 139 15.78 -6.58 -1.95
CA HIS A 139 14.37 -6.87 -2.19
C HIS A 139 13.62 -7.42 -0.95
N PHE A 140 14.30 -8.19 -0.10
CA PHE A 140 13.68 -8.69 1.13
C PHE A 140 13.33 -7.54 2.10
N ILE A 141 14.10 -6.44 2.10
CA ILE A 141 13.84 -5.24 2.91
C ILE A 141 12.57 -4.54 2.41
N TRP A 142 12.37 -4.48 1.09
CA TRP A 142 11.11 -4.03 0.50
C TRP A 142 9.92 -4.78 1.09
N HIS A 143 9.99 -6.11 1.17
CA HIS A 143 8.90 -6.93 1.72
C HIS A 143 8.65 -6.69 3.21
N LEU A 144 9.71 -6.60 4.02
CA LEU A 144 9.58 -6.32 5.46
C LEU A 144 8.96 -4.94 5.72
N LEU A 145 9.40 -3.92 4.98
CA LEU A 145 8.83 -2.57 5.10
C LEU A 145 7.39 -2.52 4.58
N ASN A 146 7.04 -3.27 3.54
CA ASN A 146 5.65 -3.38 3.10
C ASN A 146 4.78 -4.12 4.11
N ALA A 147 5.28 -5.16 4.77
CA ALA A 147 4.55 -5.81 5.86
C ALA A 147 4.26 -4.82 7.01
N TRP A 148 5.23 -3.95 7.34
CA TRP A 148 5.02 -2.89 8.32
C TRP A 148 4.02 -1.84 7.84
N LEU A 149 4.09 -1.43 6.57
CA LEU A 149 3.11 -0.54 5.95
C LEU A 149 1.68 -1.11 6.04
N LEU A 150 1.48 -2.37 5.69
CA LEU A 150 0.19 -3.06 5.78
C LEU A 150 -0.32 -3.06 7.23
N TYR A 151 0.57 -3.31 8.20
CA TYR A 151 0.23 -3.20 9.62
C TYR A 151 -0.21 -1.78 10.00
N LEU A 152 0.50 -0.74 9.58
CA LEU A 152 0.18 0.65 9.91
C LEU A 152 -1.18 1.07 9.35
N VAL A 153 -1.47 0.74 8.08
CA VAL A 153 -2.75 1.04 7.43
C VAL A 153 -3.89 0.26 8.07
N THR A 154 -3.72 -1.05 8.25
CA THR A 154 -4.76 -1.91 8.84
C THR A 154 -5.08 -1.47 10.27
N SER A 155 -4.07 -1.21 11.07
CA SER A 155 -4.27 -0.79 12.46
C SER A 155 -4.86 0.63 12.56
N ALA A 156 -4.62 1.53 11.59
CA ALA A 156 -5.32 2.82 11.52
C ALA A 156 -6.83 2.64 11.29
N LEU A 157 -7.21 1.76 10.37
CA LEU A 157 -8.62 1.44 10.10
C LEU A 157 -9.32 0.83 11.31
N LEU A 158 -8.66 -0.07 12.03
CA LEU A 158 -9.20 -0.70 13.24
C LEU A 158 -9.40 0.31 14.37
N ARG A 159 -8.46 1.23 14.57
CA ARG A 159 -8.61 2.31 15.57
C ARG A 159 -9.79 3.22 15.26
N GLN A 160 -9.97 3.55 13.98
CA GLN A 160 -11.09 4.39 13.55
C GLN A 160 -12.44 3.68 13.66
N GLU A 161 -12.46 2.35 13.53
CA GLU A 161 -13.65 1.52 13.76
C GLU A 161 -14.00 1.49 15.25
N ALA A 162 -13.03 1.20 16.12
CA ALA A 162 -13.24 1.20 17.57
C ALA A 162 -13.77 2.55 18.08
N LYS A 163 -13.17 3.67 17.63
CA LYS A 163 -13.64 5.02 17.98
C LYS A 163 -15.11 5.25 17.56
N ARG A 164 -15.51 4.76 16.39
CA ARG A 164 -16.89 4.89 15.90
C ARG A 164 -17.90 4.08 16.71
N HIS A 165 -17.51 2.90 17.19
CA HIS A 165 -18.38 2.09 18.05
C HIS A 165 -18.60 2.76 19.41
N LEU A 166 -17.54 3.32 20.01
CA LEU A 166 -17.64 4.04 21.28
C LEU A 166 -18.50 5.32 21.22
N LEU A 167 -18.57 5.98 20.05
CA LEU A 167 -19.42 7.16 19.87
C LEU A 167 -20.90 6.82 19.62
N LYS A 168 -21.23 5.55 19.38
CA LYS A 168 -22.60 5.08 19.12
C LYS A 168 -23.26 4.47 20.37
N THR A 169 -22.49 4.19 21.41
CA THR A 169 -22.93 3.72 22.72
C THR A 169 -23.10 4.91 23.66
#